data_AF-A0AAJ7L3A1-F1
#
_entry.id   AF-A0AAJ7L3A1-F1
#
_cell.length_a   1.000
_cell.length_b   1.000
_cell.length_c   1.000
_cell.angle_alpha   90.00
_cell.angle_beta   90.00
_cell.angle_gamma   90.00
#
_symmetry.space_group_name_H-M   'P 1'
#
loop_
_entity.id
_entity.type
_entity.pdbx_description
1 polymer ?
#
loop_
_entity_poly.entity_id
_entity_poly.type
_entity_poly.pdbx_seq_one_letter_code
_entity_poly.pdbx_strand_id
1 'polypeptide(L)'
;MRRRAFYKLLLAKMWPPCFLASDFDCGNTLKFMAVKVEPCTTNPCQLKKGSRVKFSFVFSADQDTDTATLDSRASILGINIPIPGVETNLCEKIIKCPGQIVTGSFTLRVLNLPFSSSIVRVRIYADRGLTSCFSFPVDLVR
;
A
#
# COMPACT_ATOMS: atom_id res chain seq x y z
N MET A 1 -10.58 -21.38 19.40
CA MET A 1 -10.70 -21.13 17.94
C MET A 1 -9.38 -20.61 17.40
N ARG A 2 -8.58 -21.50 16.81
CA ARG A 2 -7.12 -21.42 16.66
C ARG A 2 -6.69 -21.17 15.21
N ARG A 3 -7.55 -20.53 14.39
CA ARG A 3 -7.39 -20.45 12.92
C ARG A 3 -6.72 -19.17 12.40
N ARG A 4 -6.69 -18.08 13.19
CA ARG A 4 -6.13 -16.78 12.75
C ARG A 4 -4.60 -16.73 12.73
N ALA A 5 -3.93 -17.50 13.59
CA ALA A 5 -2.47 -17.50 13.71
C ALA A 5 -1.76 -18.28 12.59
N PHE A 6 -2.40 -19.29 12.00
CA PHE A 6 -1.77 -20.17 11.01
C PHE A 6 -1.63 -19.51 9.62
N TYR A 7 -2.58 -18.65 9.23
CA TYR A 7 -2.50 -17.94 7.94
C TYR A 7 -1.39 -16.88 7.90
N LYS A 8 -1.08 -16.24 9.04
CA LYS A 8 0.04 -15.29 9.17
C LYS A 8 1.40 -15.94 8.87
N LEU A 9 1.57 -17.22 9.18
CA LEU A 9 2.84 -17.94 9.05
C LEU A 9 3.09 -18.52 7.66
N LEU A 10 2.03 -18.82 6.90
CA LEU A 10 2.17 -19.43 5.58
C LEU A 10 2.40 -18.41 4.46
N LEU A 11 1.86 -17.19 4.57
CA LEU A 11 2.04 -16.16 3.54
C LEU A 11 3.38 -15.39 3.67
N ALA A 12 4.00 -15.39 4.85
CA ALA A 12 5.30 -14.76 5.08
C ALA A 12 6.48 -15.48 4.39
N LYS A 13 6.31 -16.76 4.01
CA LYS A 13 7.38 -17.59 3.43
C LYS A 13 7.52 -17.51 1.90
N MET A 14 6.68 -16.73 1.21
CA MET A 14 6.63 -16.70 -0.27
C MET A 14 6.95 -15.36 -0.92
N TRP A 15 7.35 -14.33 -0.16
CA TRP A 15 7.68 -13.02 -0.73
C TRP A 15 9.06 -12.49 -0.32
N PRO A 16 9.83 -11.90 -1.28
CA PRO A 16 11.17 -11.39 -1.04
C PRO A 16 11.20 -10.26 0.01
N PRO A 17 12.36 -10.03 0.66
CA PRO A 17 12.53 -9.22 1.88
C PRO A 17 12.25 -7.71 1.75
N CYS A 18 11.67 -7.24 0.65
CA CYS A 18 11.30 -5.84 0.46
C CYS A 18 9.89 -5.51 0.96
N PHE A 19 9.53 -6.09 2.11
CA PHE A 19 8.25 -5.89 2.78
C PHE A 19 8.42 -4.81 3.85
N LEU A 20 8.41 -3.55 3.43
CA LEU A 20 8.53 -2.43 4.35
C LEU A 20 7.39 -1.46 4.12
N ALA A 21 6.19 -1.91 4.48
CA ALA A 21 5.29 -1.01 5.16
C ALA A 21 5.76 -0.98 6.62
N SER A 22 6.43 0.09 7.05
CA SER A 22 6.48 0.35 8.48
C SER A 22 5.06 0.70 8.88
N ASP A 23 4.42 -0.18 9.66
CA ASP A 23 3.16 0.10 10.34
C ASP A 23 3.40 1.29 11.25
N PHE A 24 3.25 2.49 10.71
CA PHE A 24 3.06 3.66 11.54
C PHE A 24 1.58 3.65 11.90
N ASP A 25 1.32 3.24 13.13
CA ASP A 25 -0.01 3.10 13.71
C ASP A 25 -0.72 4.47 13.62
N CYS A 26 -1.53 4.67 12.58
CA CYS A 26 -2.30 5.91 12.38
C CYS A 26 -3.52 5.98 13.32
N GLY A 27 -3.46 5.28 14.46
CA GLY A 27 -4.39 5.42 15.57
C GLY A 27 -5.65 4.57 15.50
N ASN A 28 -5.75 3.54 14.66
CA ASN A 28 -6.84 2.56 14.79
C ASN A 28 -6.56 1.20 14.12
N THR A 29 -6.93 0.16 14.88
CA THR A 29 -7.14 -1.26 14.56
C THR A 29 -6.30 -1.85 13.42
N LEU A 30 -5.17 -2.47 13.77
CA LEU A 30 -4.30 -3.24 12.88
C LEU A 30 -5.09 -4.29 12.05
N LYS A 31 -5.51 -3.90 10.84
CA LYS A 31 -5.97 -4.82 9.81
C LYS A 31 -4.77 -5.20 8.94
N PHE A 32 -4.46 -6.50 8.91
CA PHE A 32 -3.27 -7.04 8.27
C PHE A 32 -3.21 -6.56 6.82
N MET A 33 -2.22 -5.71 6.55
CA MET A 33 -1.91 -5.23 5.21
C MET A 33 -0.52 -5.67 4.82
N ALA A 34 -0.45 -6.24 3.64
CA ALA A 34 0.77 -6.74 3.06
C ALA A 34 0.99 -5.98 1.76
N VAL A 35 2.11 -5.28 1.59
CA VAL A 35 2.37 -4.46 0.40
C VAL A 35 3.70 -4.85 -0.21
N LYS A 36 3.66 -5.08 -1.52
CA LYS A 36 4.82 -5.40 -2.35
C LYS A 36 4.95 -4.36 -3.45
N VAL A 37 6.15 -3.82 -3.58
CA VAL A 37 6.50 -2.87 -4.64
C VAL A 37 7.54 -3.53 -5.53
N GLU A 38 7.27 -3.63 -6.83
CA GLU A 38 8.21 -4.21 -7.81
C GLU A 38 8.70 -3.12 -8.77
N PRO A 39 10.01 -3.03 -9.05
CA PRO A 39 11.10 -3.96 -8.69
C PRO A 39 11.88 -3.51 -7.44
N CYS A 40 11.21 -3.32 -6.30
CA CYS A 40 11.89 -2.89 -5.08
C CYS A 40 12.58 -4.07 -4.38
N THR A 41 13.88 -3.95 -4.09
CA THR A 41 14.67 -4.96 -3.38
C THR A 41 15.46 -4.42 -2.17
N THR A 42 15.44 -3.11 -1.97
CA THR A 42 16.14 -2.40 -0.89
C THR A 42 15.22 -1.46 -0.10
N ASN A 43 15.67 -1.04 1.08
CA ASN A 43 15.01 -0.02 1.90
C ASN A 43 15.99 1.13 2.19
N PRO A 44 15.67 2.40 1.90
CA PRO A 44 14.46 2.91 1.23
C PRO A 44 14.24 2.34 -0.17
N CYS A 45 12.99 2.34 -0.62
CA CYS A 45 12.65 1.76 -1.91
C CYS A 45 13.18 2.62 -3.06
N GLN A 46 14.15 2.09 -3.82
CA GLN A 46 14.74 2.81 -4.95
C GLN A 46 13.89 2.64 -6.22
N LEU A 47 13.19 3.69 -6.62
CA LEU A 47 12.34 3.72 -7.81
C LEU A 47 12.99 4.57 -8.91
N LYS A 48 13.17 3.99 -10.10
CA LYS A 48 13.74 4.70 -11.24
C LYS A 48 12.74 5.71 -11.81
N LYS A 49 13.15 6.97 -11.98
CA LYS A 49 12.34 8.03 -12.58
C LYS A 49 11.91 7.64 -14.00
N GLY A 50 10.65 7.90 -14.35
CA GLY A 50 10.06 7.57 -15.65
C GLY A 50 9.71 6.09 -15.85
N SER A 51 10.11 5.20 -14.93
CA SER A 51 9.83 3.76 -15.00
C SER A 51 8.39 3.42 -14.58
N ARG A 52 7.96 2.20 -14.87
CA ARG A 52 6.70 1.64 -14.37
C ARG A 52 6.98 0.74 -13.19
N VAL A 53 6.22 0.93 -12.12
CA VAL A 53 6.34 0.19 -10.87
C VAL A 53 5.01 -0.48 -10.56
N LYS A 54 5.06 -1.73 -10.09
CA LYS A 54 3.85 -2.48 -9.74
C LYS A 54 3.71 -2.52 -8.23
N PHE A 55 2.56 -2.05 -7.77
CA PHE A 55 2.15 -2.17 -6.37
C PHE A 55 1.18 -3.34 -6.28
N SER A 56 1.46 -4.28 -5.40
CA SER A 56 0.56 -5.36 -5.05
C SER A 56 0.29 -5.29 -3.57
N PHE A 57 -0.97 -5.44 -3.17
CA PHE A 57 -1.33 -5.40 -1.76
C PHE A 57 -2.36 -6.46 -1.43
N VAL A 58 -2.31 -6.93 -0.19
CA VAL A 58 -3.30 -7.80 0.42
C VAL A 58 -3.82 -7.06 1.64
N PHE A 59 -5.13 -6.96 1.75
CA PHE A 59 -5.83 -6.30 2.83
C PHE A 59 -6.92 -7.24 3.35
N SER A 60 -7.03 -7.38 4.67
CA SER A 60 -8.14 -8.12 5.30
C SER A 60 -9.03 -7.13 6.04
N ALA A 61 -10.24 -6.92 5.53
CA ALA A 61 -11.30 -6.30 6.29
C ALA A 61 -11.77 -7.24 7.41
N ASP A 62 -12.24 -6.66 8.50
CA ASP A 62 -12.87 -7.33 9.64
C ASP A 62 -14.33 -7.70 9.36
N GLN A 63 -14.94 -7.06 8.36
CA GLN A 63 -16.31 -7.22 7.93
C GLN A 63 -16.38 -7.20 6.39
N ASP A 64 -17.49 -7.68 5.83
CA ASP A 64 -17.79 -7.41 4.43
C ASP A 64 -17.96 -5.90 4.24
N THR A 65 -17.23 -5.35 3.27
CA THR A 65 -17.22 -3.91 2.97
C THR A 65 -17.69 -3.71 1.54
N ASP A 66 -18.68 -2.84 1.36
CA ASP A 66 -19.20 -2.48 0.04
C ASP A 66 -18.31 -1.44 -0.64
N THR A 67 -17.64 -0.60 0.16
CA THR A 67 -16.73 0.44 -0.34
C THR A 67 -15.31 0.24 0.17
N ALA A 68 -14.33 0.66 -0.65
CA ALA A 68 -12.93 0.70 -0.28
C ALA A 68 -12.23 1.83 -1.05
N THR A 69 -11.80 2.85 -0.32
CA THR A 69 -11.15 4.05 -0.87
C THR A 69 -9.68 4.09 -0.45
N LEU A 70 -8.81 4.30 -1.43
CA LEU A 70 -7.37 4.46 -1.27
C LEU A 70 -6.98 5.94 -1.35
N ASP A 71 -6.34 6.44 -0.30
CA ASP A 71 -5.73 7.78 -0.22
C ASP A 71 -4.21 7.62 -0.13
N SER A 72 -3.53 7.85 -1.26
CA SER A 72 -2.07 7.73 -1.38
C SER A 72 -1.45 9.11 -1.58
N ARG A 73 -0.58 9.51 -0.65
CA ARG A 73 0.09 10.81 -0.66
C ARG A 73 1.60 10.67 -0.50
N ALA A 74 2.36 11.44 -1.27
CA ALA A 74 3.80 11.59 -1.10
C ALA A 74 4.09 12.81 -0.22
N SER A 75 4.90 12.63 0.82
CA SER A 75 5.42 13.69 1.67
C SER A 75 6.79 14.12 1.14
N ILE A 76 6.86 15.33 0.59
CA ILE A 76 8.06 15.91 -0.02
C ILE A 76 8.34 17.22 0.72
N LEU A 77 9.51 17.31 1.38
CA LEU A 77 9.90 18.50 2.16
C LEU A 77 8.81 18.96 3.17
N GLY A 78 8.10 18.01 3.78
CA GLY A 78 7.01 18.27 4.73
C GLY A 78 5.63 18.55 4.10
N ILE A 79 5.54 18.69 2.78
CA ILE A 79 4.29 18.91 2.05
C ILE A 79 3.71 17.57 1.61
N ASN A 80 2.44 17.29 1.92
CA ASN A 80 1.72 16.10 1.48
C ASN A 80 1.00 16.35 0.16
N ILE A 81 1.38 15.64 -0.89
CA ILE A 81 0.86 15.79 -2.25
C ILE A 81 0.20 14.46 -2.68
N PRO A 82 -1.01 14.47 -3.27
CA PRO A 82 -1.62 13.25 -3.81
C PRO A 82 -0.77 12.66 -4.94
N ILE A 83 -0.65 11.34 -4.99
CA ILE A 83 0.09 10.66 -6.05
C ILE A 83 -0.80 10.56 -7.29
N PRO A 84 -0.42 11.18 -8.42
CA PRO A 84 -1.25 11.17 -9.62
C PRO A 84 -1.31 9.78 -10.26
N GLY A 85 -2.47 9.43 -10.81
CA GLY A 85 -2.70 8.17 -11.51
C GLY A 85 -3.00 6.97 -10.60
N VAL A 86 -3.11 7.18 -9.29
CA VAL A 86 -3.63 6.15 -8.36
C VAL A 86 -5.14 6.14 -8.43
N GLU A 87 -5.71 4.97 -8.72
CA GLU A 87 -7.15 4.73 -8.62
C GLU A 87 -7.56 4.78 -7.14
N THR A 88 -8.41 5.76 -6.80
CA THR A 88 -8.85 5.98 -5.43
C THR A 88 -9.96 5.02 -5.04
N ASN A 89 -10.80 4.57 -5.97
CA ASN A 89 -11.85 3.60 -5.67
C ASN A 89 -11.34 2.18 -5.95
N LEU A 90 -10.95 1.47 -4.90
CA LEU A 90 -10.43 0.12 -5.04
C LEU A 90 -11.49 -0.83 -5.65
N CYS A 91 -12.76 -0.65 -5.28
CA CYS A 91 -13.87 -1.51 -5.73
C CYS A 91 -14.19 -1.37 -7.22
N GLU A 92 -13.72 -0.31 -7.90
CA GLU A 92 -14.06 -0.07 -9.30
C GLU A 92 -13.27 -0.98 -10.24
N LYS A 93 -11.96 -1.11 -10.01
CA LYS A 93 -11.06 -1.80 -10.94
C LYS A 93 -10.01 -2.71 -10.29
N ILE A 94 -9.78 -2.56 -8.98
CA ILE A 94 -8.65 -3.21 -8.32
C ILE A 94 -9.09 -4.45 -7.53
N ILE A 95 -10.27 -4.39 -6.91
CA ILE A 95 -10.76 -5.41 -5.99
C ILE A 95 -12.24 -5.70 -6.25
N LYS A 96 -12.72 -6.88 -5.82
CA LYS A 96 -14.13 -7.22 -5.86
C LYS A 96 -14.79 -6.84 -4.53
N CYS A 97 -15.86 -6.04 -4.60
CA CYS A 97 -16.70 -5.69 -3.46
C CYS A 97 -18.13 -6.24 -3.66
N PRO A 98 -18.84 -6.68 -2.60
CA PRO A 98 -18.38 -6.80 -1.22
C PRO A 98 -17.41 -7.96 -0.97
N GLY A 99 -16.51 -7.81 0.01
CA GLY A 99 -15.64 -8.90 0.43
C GLY A 99 -14.75 -8.60 1.65
N GLN A 100 -14.33 -9.66 2.34
CA GLN A 100 -13.56 -9.60 3.58
C GLN A 100 -12.03 -9.66 3.37
N ILE A 101 -11.54 -10.42 2.38
CA ILE A 101 -10.11 -10.45 2.01
C ILE A 101 -9.97 -9.96 0.59
N VAL A 102 -9.10 -8.97 0.44
CA VAL A 102 -8.98 -8.17 -0.74
C VAL A 102 -7.52 -8.21 -1.18
N THR A 103 -7.27 -8.71 -2.38
CA THR A 103 -5.96 -8.62 -3.02
C THR A 103 -6.10 -7.75 -4.25
N GLY A 104 -5.23 -6.75 -4.35
CA GLY A 104 -5.22 -5.79 -5.44
C GLY A 104 -3.83 -5.61 -6.00
N SER A 105 -3.74 -5.26 -7.28
CA SER A 105 -2.49 -4.74 -7.82
C SER A 105 -2.76 -3.69 -8.87
N PHE A 106 -1.90 -2.67 -8.91
CA PHE A 106 -1.95 -1.63 -9.93
C PHE A 106 -0.53 -1.23 -10.31
N THR A 107 -0.39 -0.65 -11.50
CA THR A 107 0.90 -0.19 -12.01
C THR A 107 0.87 1.32 -12.16
N LEU A 108 1.87 2.00 -11.62
CA LEU A 108 2.04 3.45 -11.76
C LEU A 108 3.29 3.77 -12.55
N ARG A 109 3.29 4.93 -13.20
CA ARG A 109 4.50 5.53 -13.76
C ARG A 109 5.13 6.46 -12.74
N VAL A 110 6.39 6.24 -12.43
CA VAL A 110 7.18 7.11 -11.56
C VAL A 110 7.44 8.42 -12.30
N LEU A 111 6.99 9.53 -11.73
CA LEU A 111 7.20 10.84 -12.34
C LEU A 111 8.66 11.26 -12.25
N ASN A 112 9.13 11.99 -13.27
CA ASN A 112 10.47 12.56 -13.30
C ASN A 112 10.48 13.89 -12.53
N LEU A 113 10.51 13.80 -11.20
CA LEU A 113 10.43 14.94 -10.30
C LEU A 113 11.83 15.41 -9.85
N PRO A 114 12.00 16.70 -9.50
CA PRO A 114 13.31 17.27 -9.16
C PRO A 114 13.85 16.88 -7.77
N PHE A 115 13.13 16.05 -7.00
CA PHE A 115 13.58 15.54 -5.70
C PHE A 115 14.09 14.09 -5.79
N SER A 116 14.87 13.69 -4.79
CA SER A 116 15.48 12.35 -4.70
C SER A 116 14.84 11.46 -3.64
N SER A 117 14.16 12.01 -2.63
CA SER A 117 13.61 11.24 -1.51
C SER A 117 12.23 11.74 -1.12
N SER A 118 11.36 10.81 -0.72
CA SER A 118 9.99 11.10 -0.29
C SER A 118 9.48 10.01 0.66
N ILE A 119 8.49 10.33 1.47
CA ILE A 119 7.78 9.32 2.28
C ILE A 119 6.40 9.15 1.67
N VAL A 120 6.09 7.94 1.20
CA VAL A 120 4.74 7.62 0.72
C VAL A 120 3.90 7.22 1.92
N ARG A 121 2.75 7.87 2.08
CA ARG A 121 1.72 7.59 3.07
C ARG A 121 0.50 7.04 2.36
N VAL A 122 0.01 5.90 2.84
CA VAL A 122 -1.18 5.25 2.28
C VAL A 122 -2.20 5.08 3.38
N ARG A 123 -3.44 5.47 3.10
CA ARG A 123 -4.60 5.30 3.96
C ARG A 123 -5.71 4.60 3.20
N ILE A 124 -6.35 3.63 3.84
CA ILE A 124 -7.51 2.93 3.28
C ILE A 124 -8.72 3.19 4.16
N TYR A 125 -9.78 3.70 3.53
CA TYR A 125 -11.08 3.90 4.14
C TYR A 125 -12.04 2.84 3.63
N ALA A 126 -12.73 2.18 4.55
CA ALA A 126 -13.83 1.25 4.27
C ALA A 126 -15.14 1.87 4.80
N ASP A 127 -16.23 1.10 4.83
CA ASP A 127 -17.54 1.61 5.25
C ASP A 127 -17.55 2.22 6.67
N ARG A 128 -16.70 1.73 7.58
CA ARG A 128 -16.54 2.25 8.95
C ARG A 128 -15.44 3.30 9.10
N GLY A 129 -14.93 3.85 8.00
CA GLY A 129 -13.86 4.84 7.99
C GLY A 129 -12.46 4.22 7.91
N LEU A 130 -11.47 4.93 8.46
CA LEU A 130 -10.06 4.56 8.34
C LEU A 130 -9.82 3.17 8.92
N THR A 131 -9.27 2.31 8.09
CA THR A 131 -9.22 0.88 8.32
C THR A 131 -7.80 0.34 8.31
N SER A 132 -6.92 0.93 7.50
CA SER A 132 -5.49 0.65 7.58
C SER A 132 -4.71 1.85 7.09
N CYS A 133 -3.49 1.98 7.60
CA CYS A 133 -2.59 3.08 7.30
C CYS A 133 -1.16 2.62 7.44
N PHE A 134 -0.32 2.97 6.47
CA PHE A 134 1.10 2.67 6.53
C PHE A 134 1.89 3.75 5.79
N SER A 135 3.18 3.82 6.10
CA SER A 135 4.10 4.72 5.41
C SER A 135 5.38 4.00 5.09
N PHE A 136 6.04 4.40 4.00
CA PHE A 136 7.32 3.83 3.60
C PHE A 136 8.18 4.87 2.88
N PRO A 137 9.50 4.86 3.11
CA PRO A 137 10.42 5.76 2.44
C PRO A 137 10.71 5.27 1.01
N VAL A 138 10.78 6.22 0.08
CA VAL A 138 11.03 6.00 -1.34
C VAL A 138 12.10 6.97 -1.82
N ASP A 139 13.12 6.43 -2.48
CA ASP A 139 14.15 7.19 -3.17
C ASP A 139 13.95 7.12 -4.69
N LEU A 140 13.90 8.28 -5.32
CA LEU A 140 13.79 8.43 -6.77
C LEU A 140 15.18 8.50 -7.40
N VAL A 141 15.59 7.41 -8.06
CA VAL A 141 16.88 7.27 -8.75
C VAL A 141 16.76 7.54 -10.24
N ARG A 142 17.88 7.82 -10.92
CA ARG A 142 17.91 8.09 -12.37
C ARG A 142 17.73 6.84 -13.23
#